data_AF-A0A957FIF6-F1
#
_entry.id   AF-A0A957FIF6-F1
#
_cell.length_a   1.000
_cell.length_b   1.000
_cell.length_c   1.000
_cell.angle_alpha   90.00
_cell.angle_beta   90.00
_cell.angle_gamma   90.00
#
_symmetry.space_group_name_H-M   'P 1'
#
loop_
_entity.id
_entity.type
_entity.pdbx_description
1 polymer ?
#
loop_
_entity_poly.entity_id
_entity_poly.type
_entity_poly.pdbx_seq_one_letter_code
_entity_poly.pdbx_strand_id
1 'polypeptide(L)'
;GFTALVKADIKAATIRIAIIGDGDRRQFLYSLCLEFASIHESISGTKPQEVVPIPGHAEVAPYAYLEQLEKQNSGLIPYPGKNGEVIMLDVQELLNGVSTSAMRQAGLPSRSQILADLRSGFSKDEFYDLLFALSINKNDIGGETIADQMRECITFMERHGRVAELVTAIRKERPRLDL
;
A
#
# COMPACT_ATOMS: atom_id res chain seq x y z
N GLY A 1 -17.32 -7.53 4.69
CA GLY A 1 -16.89 -6.20 4.20
C GLY A 1 -15.92 -5.61 5.21
N PHE A 2 -15.00 -4.75 4.77
CA PHE A 2 -14.03 -4.10 5.67
C PHE A 2 -14.49 -2.70 6.06
N THR A 3 -14.09 -2.25 7.24
CA THR A 3 -14.30 -0.87 7.70
C THR A 3 -12.99 -0.36 8.27
N ALA A 4 -12.54 0.80 7.80
CA ALA A 4 -11.38 1.48 8.34
C ALA A 4 -11.81 2.72 9.14
N LEU A 5 -11.21 2.90 10.31
CA LEU A 5 -11.21 4.16 11.04
C LEU A 5 -9.83 4.79 10.89
N VAL A 6 -9.79 5.96 10.25
CA VAL A 6 -8.58 6.76 10.08
C VAL A 6 -8.70 8.00 10.97
N LYS A 7 -7.76 8.17 11.90
CA LYS A 7 -7.77 9.29 12.86
C LYS A 7 -6.42 9.99 12.88
N ALA A 8 -6.43 11.30 12.65
CA ALA A 8 -5.27 12.15 12.83
C ALA A 8 -5.22 12.71 14.27
N ASP A 9 -4.04 12.70 14.85
CA ASP A 9 -3.70 13.42 16.07
C ASP A 9 -2.66 14.49 15.71
N ILE A 10 -3.12 15.75 15.70
CA ILE A 10 -2.30 16.90 15.32
C ILE A 10 -1.21 17.15 16.37
N LYS A 11 -1.50 16.94 17.66
CA LYS A 11 -0.53 17.20 18.74
C LYS A 11 0.60 16.18 18.71
N ALA A 12 0.27 14.92 18.42
CA ALA A 12 1.24 13.84 18.27
C ALA A 12 1.83 13.72 16.85
N ALA A 13 1.40 14.57 15.90
CA ALA A 13 1.77 14.50 14.49
C ALA A 13 1.63 13.06 13.92
N THR A 14 0.55 12.36 14.27
CA THR A 14 0.37 10.94 13.98
C THR A 14 -0.96 10.68 13.29
N ILE A 15 -0.98 9.77 12.31
CA ILE A 15 -2.21 9.20 11.75
C ILE A 15 -2.30 7.75 12.21
N ARG A 16 -3.48 7.35 12.73
CA ARG A 16 -3.76 5.99 13.15
C ARG A 16 -4.81 5.38 12.22
N ILE A 17 -4.52 4.19 11.72
CA ILE A 17 -5.41 3.41 10.86
C ILE A 17 -5.78 2.15 11.63
N ALA A 18 -7.09 1.93 11.84
CA ALA A 18 -7.62 0.71 12.42
C ALA A 18 -8.60 0.07 11.44
N ILE A 19 -8.44 -1.22 11.15
CA ILE A 19 -9.26 -1.94 10.18
C ILE A 19 -9.95 -3.11 10.88
N ILE A 20 -11.26 -3.20 10.71
CA ILE A 20 -12.09 -4.31 11.17
C ILE A 20 -12.80 -4.98 9.99
N GLY A 21 -13.20 -6.24 10.19
CA GLY A 21 -13.91 -7.04 9.19
C GLY A 21 -13.29 -8.42 9.03
N ASP A 22 -14.09 -9.33 8.47
CA ASP A 22 -13.72 -10.73 8.23
C ASP A 22 -12.94 -10.88 6.93
N GLY A 23 -11.89 -11.71 6.95
CA GLY A 23 -11.01 -11.97 5.80
C GLY A 23 -9.66 -11.25 5.88
N ASP A 24 -8.95 -11.22 4.75
CA ASP A 24 -7.61 -10.62 4.67
C ASP A 24 -7.68 -9.09 4.58
N ARG A 25 -7.47 -8.43 5.72
CA ARG A 25 -7.48 -6.96 5.85
C ARG A 25 -6.26 -6.28 5.23
N ARG A 26 -5.20 -7.03 4.89
CA ARG A 26 -3.90 -6.48 4.49
C ARG A 26 -3.96 -5.80 3.13
N GLN A 27 -4.71 -6.35 2.19
CA GLN A 27 -4.94 -5.68 0.89
C GLN A 27 -5.62 -4.32 1.08
N PHE A 28 -6.60 -4.23 1.98
CA PHE A 28 -7.27 -2.97 2.25
C PHE A 28 -6.36 -1.96 2.95
N LEU A 29 -5.53 -2.41 3.90
CA LEU A 29 -4.48 -1.58 4.50
C LEU A 29 -3.49 -1.07 3.46
N TYR A 30 -3.07 -1.94 2.55
CA TYR A 30 -2.13 -1.61 1.49
C TYR A 30 -2.67 -0.53 0.55
N SER A 31 -3.94 -0.61 0.14
CA SER A 31 -4.60 0.46 -0.62
C SER A 31 -4.60 1.80 0.13
N LEU A 32 -4.84 1.79 1.44
CA LEU A 32 -4.77 3.02 2.26
C LEU A 32 -3.34 3.56 2.35
N CYS A 33 -2.34 2.70 2.53
CA CYS A 33 -0.92 3.09 2.55
C CYS A 33 -0.49 3.71 1.22
N LEU A 34 -0.94 3.17 0.08
CA LEU A 34 -0.68 3.74 -1.25
C LEU A 34 -1.25 5.16 -1.38
N GLU A 35 -2.48 5.39 -0.94
CA GLU A 35 -3.10 6.73 -0.94
C GLU A 35 -2.28 7.73 -0.09
N PHE A 36 -1.86 7.32 1.11
CA PHE A 36 -1.02 8.15 1.95
C PHE A 36 0.35 8.43 1.32
N ALA A 37 0.98 7.44 0.69
CA ALA A 37 2.25 7.64 -0.02
C ALA A 37 2.11 8.71 -1.11
N SER A 38 1.05 8.65 -1.93
CA SER A 38 0.78 9.66 -2.96
C SER A 38 0.55 11.06 -2.37
N ILE A 39 -0.18 11.18 -1.26
CA ILE A 39 -0.37 12.46 -0.58
C ILE A 39 0.97 13.01 -0.06
N HIS A 40 1.78 12.18 0.60
CA HIS A 40 3.04 12.64 1.18
C HIS A 40 4.06 13.07 0.12
N GLU A 41 4.10 12.43 -1.04
CA GLU A 41 4.93 12.87 -2.18
C GLU A 41 4.55 14.28 -2.67
N SER A 42 3.28 14.67 -2.55
CA SER A 42 2.81 16.01 -2.95
C SER A 42 3.17 17.11 -1.93
N ILE A 43 3.54 16.76 -0.69
CA ILE A 43 3.81 17.70 0.39
C ILE A 43 5.30 17.75 0.71
N SER A 44 5.97 18.78 0.18
CA SER A 44 7.40 19.01 0.42
C SER A 44 7.73 19.11 1.92
N GLY A 45 8.80 18.44 2.33
CA GLY A 45 9.30 18.45 3.70
C GLY A 45 8.70 17.40 4.64
N THR A 46 7.71 16.62 4.18
CA THR A 46 7.17 15.50 4.98
C THR A 46 8.01 14.23 4.78
N LYS A 47 8.34 13.55 5.88
CA LYS A 47 9.01 12.24 5.92
C LYS A 47 8.41 11.39 7.03
N PRO A 48 7.19 10.86 6.83
CA PRO A 48 6.53 10.05 7.84
C PRO A 48 7.31 8.76 8.12
N GLN A 49 7.27 8.31 9.37
CA GLN A 49 7.79 7.00 9.77
C GLN A 49 6.61 6.08 10.06
N GLU A 50 6.55 4.95 9.36
CA GLU A 50 5.54 3.92 9.61
C GLU A 50 5.92 3.08 10.83
N VAL A 51 4.93 2.81 11.67
CA VAL A 51 5.08 2.04 12.92
C VAL A 51 3.92 1.07 13.08
N VAL A 52 4.19 -0.07 13.72
CA VAL A 52 3.22 -1.13 14.01
C VAL A 52 3.02 -1.25 15.52
N PRO A 53 1.78 -1.30 16.01
CA PRO A 53 1.54 -1.55 17.43
C PRO A 53 2.00 -2.95 17.84
N ILE A 54 2.62 -3.06 19.00
CA ILE A 54 3.04 -4.34 19.57
C ILE A 54 1.84 -4.92 20.35
N PRO A 55 1.34 -6.13 20.01
CA PRO A 55 0.20 -6.74 20.69
C PRO A 55 0.39 -6.83 22.21
N GLY A 56 -0.57 -6.31 22.98
CA GLY A 56 -0.52 -6.32 24.45
C GLY A 56 0.35 -5.22 25.08
N HIS A 57 1.04 -4.40 24.29
CA HIS A 57 1.94 -3.37 24.75
C HIS A 57 1.54 -1.98 24.22
N ALA A 58 1.94 -0.91 24.92
CA ALA A 58 1.64 0.47 24.51
C ALA A 58 2.65 1.01 23.48
N GLU A 59 3.71 0.26 23.26
CA GLU A 59 4.82 0.50 22.37
C GLU A 59 4.46 0.21 20.91
N VAL A 60 5.22 0.82 20.02
CA VAL A 60 5.13 0.62 18.58
C VAL A 60 6.52 0.32 18.06
N ALA A 61 6.62 -0.61 17.11
CA ALA A 61 7.87 -0.95 16.44
C ALA A 61 7.92 -0.26 15.07
N PRO A 62 9.04 0.40 14.68
CA PRO A 62 9.19 0.91 13.33
C PRO A 62 9.09 -0.20 12.28
N TYR A 63 8.24 -0.02 11.27
CA TYR A 63 7.97 -1.07 10.28
C TYR A 63 9.23 -1.43 9.47
N ALA A 64 9.97 -0.43 9.01
CA ALA A 64 11.24 -0.63 8.28
C ALA A 64 12.31 -1.38 9.10
N TYR A 65 12.29 -1.26 10.43
CA TYR A 65 13.18 -2.02 11.31
C TYR A 65 12.79 -3.51 11.33
N LEU A 66 11.50 -3.81 11.40
CA LEU A 66 11.00 -5.18 11.33
C LEU A 66 11.35 -5.85 9.99
N GLU A 67 11.23 -5.13 8.87
CA GLU A 67 11.65 -5.65 7.54
C GLU A 67 13.15 -5.94 7.48
N GLN A 68 13.97 -5.12 8.13
CA GLN A 68 15.42 -5.37 8.22
C GLN A 68 15.72 -6.65 9.02
N LEU A 69 15.02 -6.87 10.13
CA LEU A 69 15.17 -8.08 10.94
C LEU A 69 14.72 -9.34 10.18
N GLU A 70 13.63 -9.24 9.40
CA GLU A 70 13.19 -10.33 8.52
C GLU A 70 14.27 -10.69 7.50
N LYS A 71 14.90 -9.70 6.85
CA LYS A 71 16.02 -9.94 5.92
C LYS A 71 17.24 -10.60 6.59
N GLN A 72 17.40 -10.40 7.90
CA GLN A 72 18.44 -11.03 8.71
C GLN A 72 18.02 -12.40 9.25
N ASN A 73 16.84 -12.91 8.89
CA ASN A 73 16.24 -14.14 9.41
C ASN A 73 16.10 -14.15 10.95
N SER A 74 15.85 -12.99 11.54
CA SER A 74 15.57 -12.87 12.97
C SER A 74 14.11 -13.18 13.25
N GLY A 75 13.84 -14.15 14.12
CA GLY A 75 12.49 -14.55 14.52
C GLY A 75 12.00 -13.79 15.75
N LEU A 76 12.42 -14.24 16.94
CA LEU A 76 12.13 -13.59 18.22
C LEU A 76 13.31 -12.74 18.67
N ILE A 77 13.07 -11.45 18.90
CA ILE A 77 14.12 -10.53 19.35
C ILE A 77 13.72 -9.76 20.62
N PRO A 78 14.68 -9.45 21.51
CA PRO A 78 14.42 -8.56 22.64
C PRO A 78 14.23 -7.12 22.15
N TYR A 79 13.21 -6.45 22.66
CA TYR A 79 12.90 -5.05 22.36
C TYR A 79 12.66 -4.26 23.66
N PRO A 80 13.24 -3.05 23.80
CA PRO A 80 13.09 -2.27 25.01
C PRO A 80 11.67 -1.68 25.11
N GLY A 81 10.92 -2.06 26.14
CA GLY A 81 9.67 -1.42 26.54
C GLY A 81 9.92 -0.11 27.32
N LYS A 82 8.91 0.75 27.43
CA LYS A 82 9.05 2.09 28.03
C LYS A 82 9.50 2.09 29.50
N ASN A 83 9.22 1.01 30.23
CA ASN A 83 9.53 0.90 31.66
C ASN A 83 10.77 0.05 31.95
N GLY A 84 11.63 -0.17 30.95
CA GLY A 84 12.79 -1.07 31.08
C GLY A 84 12.42 -2.56 31.05
N GLU A 85 11.16 -2.88 30.77
CA GLU A 85 10.75 -4.25 30.44
C GLU A 85 11.37 -4.68 29.10
N VAL A 86 11.66 -5.97 28.98
CA VAL A 86 12.10 -6.56 27.71
C VAL A 86 10.91 -7.27 27.09
N ILE A 87 10.46 -6.76 25.95
CA ILE A 87 9.39 -7.35 25.16
C ILE A 87 10.04 -8.30 24.15
N MET A 88 9.53 -9.53 24.05
CA MET A 88 9.95 -10.45 23.01
C MET A 88 9.10 -10.21 21.76
N LEU A 89 9.66 -9.56 20.74
CA LEU A 89 8.96 -9.34 19.48
C LEU A 89 9.09 -10.55 18.58
N ASP A 90 7.95 -11.13 18.20
CA ASP A 90 7.88 -12.02 17.05
C ASP A 90 7.81 -11.16 15.77
N VAL A 91 8.93 -11.09 15.05
CA VAL A 91 9.07 -10.28 13.84
C VAL A 91 8.09 -10.74 12.76
N GLN A 92 7.89 -12.05 12.63
CA GLN A 92 7.00 -12.61 11.61
C GLN A 92 5.54 -12.32 11.95
N GLU A 93 5.12 -12.48 13.20
CA GLU A 93 3.76 -12.15 13.63
C GLU A 93 3.41 -10.69 13.35
N LEU A 94 4.30 -9.76 13.73
CA LEU A 94 4.09 -8.32 13.51
C LEU A 94 4.00 -7.96 12.02
N LEU A 95 4.94 -8.43 11.21
CA LEU A 95 4.94 -8.16 9.77
C LEU A 95 3.73 -8.79 9.08
N ASN A 96 3.38 -10.03 9.46
CA ASN A 96 2.24 -10.74 8.88
C ASN A 96 0.88 -10.15 9.27
N GLY A 97 0.84 -9.35 10.34
CA GLY A 97 -0.33 -8.53 10.70
C GLY A 97 -0.55 -7.33 9.76
N VAL A 98 0.49 -6.88 9.04
CA VAL A 98 0.45 -5.70 8.15
C VAL A 98 0.36 -6.11 6.68
N SER A 99 1.19 -7.06 6.25
CA SER A 99 1.36 -7.45 4.85
C SER A 99 1.67 -8.94 4.73
N THR A 100 1.42 -9.55 3.57
CA THR A 100 1.99 -10.88 3.28
C THR A 100 3.46 -10.75 2.89
N SER A 101 4.24 -11.82 3.00
CA SER A 101 5.62 -11.83 2.50
C SER A 101 5.68 -11.49 1.00
N ALA A 102 4.71 -11.95 0.20
CA ALA A 102 4.59 -11.58 -1.21
C ALA A 102 4.38 -10.07 -1.41
N MET A 103 3.48 -9.45 -0.64
CA MET A 103 3.26 -8.00 -0.69
C MET A 103 4.50 -7.19 -0.29
N ARG A 104 5.27 -7.67 0.70
CA ARG A 104 6.54 -7.03 1.11
C ARG A 104 7.61 -7.14 0.03
N GLN A 105 7.71 -8.30 -0.62
CA GLN A 105 8.67 -8.52 -1.69
C GLN A 105 8.34 -7.71 -2.95
N ALA A 106 7.05 -7.59 -3.30
CA ALA A 106 6.59 -6.76 -4.41
C ALA A 106 6.79 -5.26 -4.15
N GLY A 107 6.67 -4.82 -2.89
CA GLY A 107 6.79 -3.42 -2.51
C GLY A 107 5.63 -2.55 -3.03
N LEU A 108 5.84 -1.24 -3.13
CA LEU A 108 4.92 -0.36 -3.87
C LEU A 108 5.28 -0.46 -5.36
N PRO A 109 4.32 -0.75 -6.26
CA PRO A 109 4.65 -0.91 -7.67
C PRO A 109 5.09 0.43 -8.25
N SER A 110 6.24 0.43 -8.90
CA SER A 110 6.71 1.61 -9.61
C SER A 110 5.78 1.94 -10.79
N ARG A 111 5.78 3.19 -11.25
CA ARG A 111 5.09 3.59 -12.49
C ARG A 111 5.41 2.65 -13.66
N SER A 112 6.67 2.23 -13.79
CA SER A 112 7.11 1.32 -14.84
C SER A 112 6.48 -0.06 -14.72
N GLN A 113 6.33 -0.56 -13.49
CA GLN A 113 5.70 -1.86 -13.20
C GLN A 113 4.21 -1.80 -13.57
N ILE A 114 3.49 -0.79 -13.09
CA ILE A 114 2.06 -0.57 -13.41
C ILE A 114 1.83 -0.52 -14.93
N LEU A 115 2.69 0.19 -15.66
CA LEU A 115 2.58 0.27 -17.12
C LEU A 115 2.86 -1.07 -17.80
N ALA A 116 3.85 -1.84 -17.33
CA ALA A 116 4.17 -3.15 -17.86
C ALA A 116 3.00 -4.14 -17.65
N ASP A 117 2.38 -4.10 -16.47
CA ASP A 117 1.26 -4.95 -16.11
C ASP A 117 -0.01 -4.60 -16.89
N LEU A 118 -0.30 -3.31 -17.09
CA LEU A 118 -1.38 -2.89 -17.98
C LEU A 118 -1.18 -3.38 -19.42
N ARG A 119 0.03 -3.24 -19.95
CA ARG A 119 0.35 -3.63 -21.34
C ARG A 119 0.33 -5.13 -21.58
N SER A 120 0.74 -5.92 -20.59
CA SER A 120 0.83 -7.36 -20.72
C SER A 120 -0.46 -8.08 -20.30
N GLY A 121 -1.23 -7.47 -19.38
CA GLY A 121 -2.40 -8.11 -18.75
C GLY A 121 -3.77 -7.71 -19.30
N PHE A 122 -3.85 -6.64 -20.10
CA PHE A 122 -5.11 -6.10 -20.61
C PHE A 122 -5.11 -5.94 -22.12
N SER A 123 -6.14 -6.48 -22.77
CA SER A 123 -6.51 -6.08 -24.12
C SER A 123 -7.10 -4.67 -24.15
N LYS A 124 -7.34 -4.14 -25.36
CA LYS A 124 -7.96 -2.82 -25.54
C LYS A 124 -9.31 -2.71 -24.84
N ASP A 125 -10.18 -3.69 -25.05
CA ASP A 125 -11.54 -3.63 -24.53
C ASP A 125 -11.55 -3.78 -23.00
N GLU A 126 -10.74 -4.70 -22.47
CA GLU A 126 -10.58 -4.87 -21.02
C GLU A 126 -9.99 -3.63 -20.34
N PHE A 127 -9.05 -2.94 -21.00
CA PHE A 127 -8.53 -1.67 -20.47
C PHE A 127 -9.62 -0.59 -20.40
N TYR A 128 -10.53 -0.54 -21.38
CA TYR A 128 -11.65 0.39 -21.34
C TYR A 128 -12.71 0.01 -20.31
N ASP A 129 -12.94 -1.27 -20.08
CA ASP A 129 -13.77 -1.76 -18.99
C ASP A 129 -13.17 -1.36 -17.63
N LEU A 130 -11.84 -1.47 -17.48
CA LEU A 130 -11.11 -1.00 -16.30
C LEU A 130 -11.29 0.53 -16.10
N LEU A 131 -11.13 1.33 -17.16
CA LEU A 131 -11.38 2.79 -17.08
C LEU A 131 -12.81 3.08 -16.63
N PHE A 132 -13.78 2.35 -17.17
CA PHE A 132 -15.18 2.48 -16.78
C PHE A 132 -15.39 2.12 -15.31
N ALA A 133 -14.81 1.01 -14.83
CA ALA A 133 -14.88 0.61 -13.42
C ALA A 133 -14.25 1.66 -12.48
N LEU A 134 -13.20 2.35 -12.94
CA LEU A 134 -12.55 3.45 -12.22
C LEU A 134 -13.30 4.79 -12.37
N SER A 135 -14.43 4.82 -13.06
CA SER A 135 -15.20 6.02 -13.38
C SER A 135 -14.37 7.09 -14.11
N ILE A 136 -13.48 6.66 -15.01
CA ILE A 136 -12.63 7.50 -15.85
C ILE A 136 -13.24 7.54 -17.25
N ASN A 137 -13.49 8.75 -17.75
CA ASN A 137 -13.91 8.90 -19.14
C ASN A 137 -12.70 8.71 -20.05
N LYS A 138 -12.78 7.78 -21.01
CA LYS A 138 -11.70 7.52 -21.98
C LYS A 138 -11.28 8.77 -22.76
N ASN A 139 -12.17 9.74 -22.94
CA ASN A 139 -11.87 10.98 -23.65
C ASN A 139 -10.99 11.95 -22.84
N ASP A 140 -10.91 11.75 -21.52
CA ASP A 140 -10.01 12.51 -20.64
C ASP A 140 -8.58 11.93 -20.66
N ILE A 141 -8.42 10.74 -21.24
CA ILE A 141 -7.13 10.07 -21.40
C ILE A 141 -6.59 10.32 -22.81
N GLY A 142 -5.48 11.06 -22.89
CA GLY A 142 -4.80 11.35 -24.14
C GLY A 142 -4.07 10.13 -24.73
N GLY A 143 -3.60 10.27 -25.98
CA GLY A 143 -2.78 9.26 -26.65
C GLY A 143 -3.41 8.70 -27.93
N GLU A 144 -2.57 8.47 -28.95
CA GLU A 144 -2.99 7.98 -30.27
C GLU A 144 -3.13 6.45 -30.29
N THR A 145 -2.34 5.75 -29.47
CA THR A 145 -2.37 4.28 -29.35
C THR A 145 -2.87 3.86 -27.96
N ILE A 146 -3.32 2.62 -27.82
CA ILE A 146 -3.71 2.06 -26.51
C ILE A 146 -2.55 2.07 -25.52
N ALA A 147 -1.33 1.82 -25.99
CA ALA A 147 -0.14 1.86 -25.15
C ALA A 147 0.19 3.28 -24.65
N ASP A 148 -0.20 4.31 -25.40
CA ASP A 148 -0.11 5.71 -24.97
C ASP A 148 -1.23 6.05 -23.99
N GLN A 149 -2.46 5.60 -24.26
CA GLN A 149 -3.61 5.78 -23.36
C GLN A 149 -3.38 5.11 -21.99
N MET A 150 -2.78 3.91 -21.95
CA MET A 150 -2.38 3.26 -20.69
C MET A 150 -1.35 4.11 -19.92
N ARG A 151 -0.41 4.74 -20.61
CA ARG A 151 0.59 5.63 -19.98
C ARG A 151 -0.08 6.90 -19.45
N GLU A 152 -0.95 7.52 -20.23
CA GLU A 152 -1.67 8.73 -19.84
C GLU A 152 -2.70 8.45 -18.74
N CYS A 153 -3.28 7.25 -18.67
CA CYS A 153 -4.11 6.82 -17.55
C CYS A 153 -3.31 6.84 -16.23
N ILE A 154 -2.09 6.32 -16.21
CA ILE A 154 -1.25 6.38 -15.00
C ILE A 154 -0.95 7.83 -14.64
N THR A 155 -0.59 8.68 -15.61
CA THR A 155 -0.39 10.13 -15.38
C THR A 155 -1.65 10.80 -14.81
N PHE A 156 -2.83 10.46 -15.36
CA PHE A 156 -4.10 10.97 -14.90
C PHE A 156 -4.35 10.56 -13.45
N MET A 157 -4.12 9.29 -13.10
CA MET A 157 -4.31 8.78 -11.74
C MET A 157 -3.33 9.42 -10.76
N GLU A 158 -2.06 9.59 -11.13
CA GLU A 158 -1.06 10.31 -10.33
C GLU A 158 -1.49 11.75 -10.05
N ARG A 159 -1.92 12.50 -11.08
CA ARG A 159 -2.35 13.90 -10.93
C ARG A 159 -3.55 14.07 -10.00
N HIS A 160 -4.41 13.05 -9.93
CA HIS A 160 -5.59 13.06 -9.07
C HIS A 160 -5.37 12.34 -7.73
N GLY A 161 -4.15 11.84 -7.48
CA GLY A 161 -3.82 11.09 -6.26
C GLY A 161 -4.47 9.71 -6.15
N ARG A 162 -4.97 9.14 -7.25
CA ARG A 162 -5.77 7.89 -7.28
C ARG A 162 -4.99 6.65 -7.70
N VAL A 163 -3.65 6.68 -7.63
CA VAL A 163 -2.81 5.56 -8.10
C VAL A 163 -3.12 4.27 -7.32
N ALA A 164 -3.46 4.38 -6.03
CA ALA A 164 -3.82 3.23 -5.23
C ALA A 164 -5.06 2.52 -5.75
N GLU A 165 -6.07 3.28 -6.18
CA GLU A 165 -7.29 2.75 -6.78
C GLU A 165 -6.97 1.96 -8.05
N LEU A 166 -6.10 2.48 -8.91
CA LEU A 166 -5.66 1.80 -10.14
C LEU A 166 -4.96 0.48 -9.82
N VAL A 167 -3.97 0.49 -8.93
CA VAL A 167 -3.23 -0.72 -8.52
C VAL A 167 -4.18 -1.76 -7.92
N THR A 168 -5.09 -1.31 -7.06
CA THR A 168 -6.09 -2.19 -6.42
C THR A 168 -7.03 -2.81 -7.45
N ALA A 169 -7.49 -2.03 -8.43
CA ALA A 169 -8.34 -2.52 -9.50
C ALA A 169 -7.62 -3.54 -10.39
N ILE A 170 -6.36 -3.27 -10.77
CA ILE A 170 -5.56 -4.20 -11.56
C ILE A 170 -5.36 -5.52 -10.79
N ARG A 171 -4.94 -5.49 -9.52
CA ARG A 171 -4.76 -6.70 -8.70
C ARG A 171 -6.05 -7.52 -8.57
N LYS A 172 -7.20 -6.85 -8.46
CA LYS A 172 -8.50 -7.52 -8.37
C LYS A 172 -8.85 -8.26 -9.66
N GLU A 173 -8.63 -7.64 -10.81
CA GLU A 173 -8.94 -8.22 -12.11
C GLU A 173 -7.90 -9.21 -12.61
N ARG A 174 -6.64 -9.05 -12.17
CA ARG A 174 -5.50 -9.89 -12.55
C ARG A 174 -4.68 -10.28 -11.31
N PRO A 175 -5.17 -11.20 -10.47
CA PRO A 175 -4.47 -11.63 -9.25
C PRO A 175 -3.12 -12.33 -9.50
N ARG A 176 -2.79 -12.64 -10.76
CA ARG A 176 -1.54 -13.30 -11.18
C ARG A 176 -0.45 -12.32 -11.60
N LEU A 177 -0.77 -11.03 -11.76
CA LEU A 177 0.25 -10.01 -12.05
C LEU A 177 0.99 -9.67 -10.76
N ASP A 178 2.30 -9.45 -10.86
CA ASP A 178 3.20 -9.21 -9.73
C ASP A 178 3.19 -7.72 -9.33
N LEU A 179 1.96 -7.19 -9.18
CA LEU A 179 1.71 -5.84 -8.68
C LEU A 179 1.67 -5.82 -7.18
#